data_AF-A0A951AVY7-F1
#
_entry.id   AF-A0A951AVY7-F1
#
_cell.length_a   1.000
_cell.length_b   1.000
_cell.length_c   1.000
_cell.angle_alpha   90.00
_cell.angle_beta   90.00
_cell.angle_gamma   90.00
#
_symmetry.space_group_name_H-M   'P 1'
#
loop_
_entity.id
_entity.type
_entity.pdbx_description
1 polymer ?
#
loop_
_entity_poly.entity_id
_entity_poly.type
_entity_poly.pdbx_seq_one_letter_code
_entity_poly.pdbx_strand_id
1 'polypeptide(L)' 'METRELPPAGFESHWDAAYFLGKAEECRRLAALSPDPTLRSALMDLVQDFQAQGEHAGRLAVIAFGGTSQ' A
#
# COMPACT_ATOMS: atom_id res chain seq x y z
N MET A 1 17.66 -23.44 -24.53
CA MET A 1 17.14 -22.11 -24.14
C MET A 1 16.52 -22.30 -22.77
N GLU A 2 17.32 -22.11 -21.71
CA GLU A 2 16.84 -22.24 -20.34
C GLU A 2 15.89 -21.08 -20.05
N THR A 3 14.63 -21.38 -19.78
CA THR A 3 13.71 -20.44 -19.15
C THR A 3 14.23 -20.20 -17.74
N ARG A 4 15.04 -19.14 -17.56
CA ARG A 4 15.27 -18.60 -16.23
C ARG A 4 13.91 -18.25 -15.66
N GLU A 5 13.43 -19.05 -14.71
CA GLU A 5 12.29 -18.70 -13.87
C GLU A 5 12.62 -17.34 -13.25
N LEU A 6 11.99 -16.29 -13.76
CA LEU A 6 12.02 -15.00 -13.10
C LEU A 6 11.36 -15.24 -11.74
N PRO A 7 12.03 -14.91 -10.61
CA PRO A 7 11.36 -14.96 -9.32
C PRO A 7 10.07 -14.15 -9.41
N PRO A 8 8.96 -14.57 -8.76
CA PRO A 8 7.63 -14.01 -8.95
C PRO A 8 7.66 -12.48 -8.79
N ALA A 9 7.72 -11.79 -9.93
CA ALA A 9 7.73 -10.35 -10.11
C ALA A 9 8.28 -9.50 -8.94
N GLY A 10 9.41 -9.85 -8.32
CA GLY A 10 10.11 -8.97 -7.36
C GLY A 10 9.25 -8.32 -6.26
N PHE A 11 8.13 -8.91 -5.83
CA PHE A 11 7.29 -8.39 -4.73
C PHE A 11 7.91 -8.65 -3.34
N GLU A 12 9.24 -8.77 -3.28
CA GLU A 12 9.95 -8.89 -2.02
C GLU A 12 10.06 -7.51 -1.36
N SER A 13 9.11 -7.28 -0.45
CA SER A 13 9.39 -7.17 0.99
C SER A 13 9.33 -5.81 1.71
N HIS A 14 8.74 -4.75 1.15
CA HIS A 14 8.52 -3.56 2.00
C HIS A 14 7.29 -2.70 1.67
N TRP A 15 6.65 -2.90 0.52
CA TRP A 15 5.45 -2.15 0.11
C TRP A 15 4.26 -3.07 -0.11
N ASP A 16 3.94 -3.89 0.88
CA ASP A 16 2.74 -4.72 0.88
C ASP A 16 1.50 -3.92 1.33
N ALA A 17 0.34 -4.58 1.33
CA ALA A 17 -0.91 -3.95 1.77
C ALA A 17 -0.82 -3.41 3.22
N ALA A 18 -0.14 -4.13 4.11
CA ALA A 18 -0.01 -3.74 5.51
C ALA A 18 0.88 -2.49 5.67
N TYR A 19 1.97 -2.38 4.91
CA TYR A 19 2.81 -1.19 4.89
C TYR A 19 2.02 0.06 4.53
N PHE A 20 1.25 0.00 3.43
CA PHE A 20 0.46 1.14 2.98
C PHE A 20 -0.65 1.50 3.96
N LEU A 21 -1.33 0.51 4.56
CA LEU A 21 -2.30 0.77 5.62
C LEU A 21 -1.67 1.46 6.84
N GLY A 22 -0.46 1.04 7.24
CA GLY A 22 0.30 1.69 8.31
C GLY A 22 0.65 3.15 7.99
N LYS A 23 1.00 3.46 6.73
CA LYS A 23 1.23 4.84 6.28
C LYS A 23 -0.02 5.68 6.25
N ALA A 24 -1.15 5.13 5.81
CA ALA A 24 -2.44 5.80 5.91
C ALA A 24 -2.78 6.14 7.38
N GLU A 25 -2.58 5.22 8.32
CA GLU A 25 -2.82 5.48 9.75
C GLU A 25 -1.88 6.55 10.32
N GLU A 26 -0.60 6.53 9.94
CA GLU A 26 0.37 7.56 10.31
C GLU A 26 -0.07 8.95 9.84
N CYS A 27 -0.49 9.08 8.56
CA CYS A 27 -1.03 10.32 8.02
C CYS A 27 -2.28 10.79 8.77
N ARG A 28 -3.23 9.90 9.10
CA ARG A 28 -4.41 10.25 9.90
C ARG A 28 -4.04 10.78 11.29
N ARG A 29 -3.07 10.14 11.97
CA ARG A 29 -2.60 10.59 13.29
C ARG A 29 -1.97 11.98 13.20
N LEU A 30 -1.13 12.22 12.20
CA LEU A 30 -0.51 13.54 11.99
C LEU A 30 -1.55 14.62 11.65
N ALA A 31 -2.55 14.28 10.82
CA ALA A 31 -3.63 15.19 10.44
C ALA A 31 -4.45 15.64 11.65
N ALA A 32 -4.73 14.72 12.59
CA ALA A 32 -5.46 15.01 13.82
C ALA A 32 -4.70 15.92 14.80
N LEU A 33 -3.36 15.90 14.75
CA LEU A 33 -2.49 16.74 15.58
C LEU A 33 -2.18 18.10 14.93
N SER A 34 -2.45 18.26 13.63
CA SER A 34 -2.10 19.46 12.89
C SER A 34 -3.15 20.56 13.04
N PRO A 35 -2.77 21.77 13.53
CA PRO A 35 -3.65 22.94 13.52
C PRO A 35 -3.76 23.57 12.14
N ASP A 36 -2.81 23.33 11.23
CA ASP A 36 -2.79 23.88 9.88
C ASP A 36 -3.82 23.15 8.98
N PRO A 37 -4.84 23.85 8.46
CA PRO A 37 -5.87 23.25 7.62
C PRO A 37 -5.35 22.76 6.27
N THR A 38 -4.33 23.41 5.70
CA THR A 38 -3.72 23.01 4.43
C THR A 38 -2.93 21.71 4.60
N LEU A 39 -2.09 21.64 5.64
CA LEU A 39 -1.35 20.42 5.97
C LEU A 39 -2.30 19.26 6.30
N ARG A 40 -3.38 19.53 7.05
CA ARG A 40 -4.39 18.52 7.37
C ARG A 40 -5.07 17.98 6.10
N SER A 41 -5.43 18.84 5.15
CA SER A 41 -5.99 18.41 3.87
C SER A 41 -5.01 17.51 3.11
N ALA A 42 -3.76 17.96 2.94
CA ALA A 42 -2.75 17.19 2.22
C ALA A 42 -2.47 15.83 2.85
N LEU A 43 -2.44 15.74 4.19
CA LEU A 43 -2.31 14.47 4.89
C LEU A 43 -3.51 13.55 4.65
N MET A 44 -4.73 14.10 4.60
CA MET A 44 -5.94 13.31 4.30
C MET A 44 -6.02 12.86 2.84
N ASP A 45 -5.42 13.59 1.91
CA ASP A 45 -5.27 13.15 0.52
C ASP A 45 -4.29 11.95 0.46
N LEU A 46 -3.15 12.05 1.15
CA LEU A 46 -2.19 10.94 1.26
C LEU A 46 -2.80 9.68 1.91
N VAL A 47 -3.74 9.84 2.86
CA VAL A 47 -4.48 8.70 3.43
C VAL A 47 -5.21 7.92 2.34
N GLN A 48 -5.90 8.62 1.43
CA GLN A 48 -6.66 7.99 0.35
C GLN A 48 -5.73 7.30 -0.64
N ASP A 49 -4.62 7.96 -1.00
CA ASP A 49 -3.61 7.39 -1.90
C ASP A 49 -3.01 6.10 -1.34
N PHE A 50 -2.61 6.10 -0.07
CA PHE A 50 -2.06 4.91 0.58
C PHE A 50 -3.10 3.80 0.72
N GLN A 51 -4.37 4.10 1.00
CA GLN A 51 -5.43 3.09 1.01
C GLN A 51 -5.58 2.43 -0.37
N ALA A 52 -5.64 3.23 -1.44
CA ALA A 52 -5.73 2.71 -2.79
C ALA A 52 -4.50 1.87 -3.17
N GLN A 53 -3.29 2.31 -2.81
CA GLN A 53 -2.06 1.54 -3.02
C GLN A 53 -2.06 0.22 -2.25
N GLY A 54 -2.54 0.21 -1.00
CA GLY A 54 -2.67 -1.01 -0.20
C GLY A 54 -3.63 -2.02 -0.83
N GLU A 55 -4.77 -1.57 -1.35
CA GLU A 55 -5.69 -2.43 -2.09
C GLU A 55 -5.06 -3.00 -3.37
N HIS A 56 -4.35 -2.17 -4.14
CA HIS A 56 -3.63 -2.63 -5.33
C HIS A 56 -2.58 -3.68 -4.98
N ALA A 57 -1.78 -3.44 -3.93
CA ALA A 57 -0.78 -4.38 -3.45
C ALA A 57 -1.40 -5.72 -3.01
N GLY A 58 -2.54 -5.67 -2.32
CA GLY A 58 -3.31 -6.87 -1.96
C GLY A 58 -3.79 -7.66 -3.18
N ARG A 59 -4.35 -6.98 -4.19
CA ARG A 59 -4.76 -7.62 -5.46
C ARG A 59 -3.58 -8.25 -6.19
N LEU A 60 -2.44 -7.57 -6.22
CA LEU A 60 -1.22 -8.07 -6.86
C LEU A 60 -0.67 -9.31 -6.14
N ALA A 61 -0.67 -9.32 -4.81
CA ALA A 61 -0.27 -10.48 -4.03
C ALA A 61 -1.19 -11.69 -4.30
N VAL A 62 -2.51 -11.47 -4.38
CA VAL A 62 -3.48 -12.51 -4.76
C VAL A 62 -3.16 -13.14 -6.11
N ILE A 63 -2.86 -12.31 -7.12
CA ILE A 63 -2.49 -12.77 -8.47
C ILE A 63 -1.15 -13.52 -8.45
N ALA A 64 -0.15 -12.98 -7.76
CA ALA A 64 1.22 -13.52 -7.75
C ALA A 64 1.32 -14.86 -7.01
N PHE A 65 0.56 -15.04 -5.93
CA PHE A 65 0.61 -16.25 -5.08
C PHE A 65 -0.55 -17.21 -5.33
N GLY A 66 -1.37 -16.97 -6.36
CA GLY A 66 -2.44 -17.89 -6.77
C GLY A 66 -3.58 -18.03 -5.76
N GLY A 67 -3.77 -17.02 -4.91
CA GLY A 67 -4.81 -17.04 -3.88
C GLY A 67 -6.19 -16.90 -4.51
N THR A 68 -6.90 -18.01 -4.72
CA THR A 68 -8.35 -17.96 -4.94
C THR A 68 -8.99 -17.25 -3.75
N SER A 69 -9.61 -16.09 -3.99
CA SER A 69 -10.64 -15.60 -3.07
C SER A 69 -11.72 -16.68 -2.97
N GLN A 70 -11.75 -17.40 -1.85
CA GLN A 70 -12.94 -18.04 -1.32
C GLN A 70 -13.46 -17.18 -0.18
#